data_AF-A0A2V5IBV4-F1
#
_entry.id   AF-A0A2V5IBV4-F1
#
_cell.length_a   1.000
_cell.length_b   1.000
_cell.length_c   1.000
_cell.angle_alpha   90.00
_cell.angle_beta   90.00
_cell.angle_gamma   90.00
#
_symmetry.space_group_name_H-M   'P 1'
#
loop_
_entity.id
_entity.type
_entity.pdbx_description
1 polymer ?
#
loop_
_entity_poly.entity_id
_entity_poly.type
_entity_poly.pdbx_seq_one_letter_code
_entity_poly.pdbx_strand_id
1 'polypeptide(L)'
;MSGLFYKVPRFSNVLARCSYRPTFPPFTSKTFLSAQLFSSSATAKMSSPDITLYTAQTPNGIKISIALEELGLPYKVEKIDISKNTQKEPWFLEINPNGRIPALTDTFTDGQKIHLFESGGILLYLAEQYDKDYKISFPRGTREWYEMNNWLFFQNAGVGPMQGQANHFVRYASEHVPYGINRYVNETRRLYGVLDKRLRESASGFLVGDHISLADISHWGWVTCAGWSGVDIDEFPHLKAWEERLLQREGVERGRHVPSPHTIKEMIKDKEAAEKSMRETKEWVLKGMQDDAKK
;
A
#
# COMPACT_ATOMS: atom_id res chain seq x y z
N MET A 1 26.31 24.51 -33.42
CA MET A 1 26.61 25.75 -32.68
C MET A 1 25.26 26.40 -32.40
N SER A 2 24.76 26.63 -31.20
CA SER A 2 25.37 27.05 -29.93
C SER A 2 24.51 26.53 -28.76
N GLY A 3 25.16 26.00 -27.72
CA GLY A 3 24.52 25.62 -26.46
C GLY A 3 24.51 26.79 -25.47
N LEU A 4 23.40 26.94 -24.74
CA LEU A 4 23.31 27.84 -23.59
C LEU A 4 23.87 27.13 -22.35
N PHE A 5 25.09 27.49 -21.98
CA PHE A 5 25.66 27.21 -20.66
C PHE A 5 25.34 28.38 -19.73
N TYR A 6 24.65 28.11 -18.62
CA TYR A 6 24.50 29.06 -17.52
C TYR A 6 25.83 29.20 -16.77
N LYS A 7 26.36 30.43 -16.70
CA LYS A 7 27.52 30.81 -15.89
C LYS A 7 27.11 30.96 -14.41
N VAL A 8 27.78 30.24 -13.52
CA VAL A 8 27.74 30.45 -12.07
C VAL A 8 28.90 31.38 -11.67
N PRO A 9 28.70 32.47 -10.90
CA PRO A 9 29.81 33.29 -10.42
C PRO A 9 30.55 32.63 -9.25
N ARG A 10 31.88 32.63 -9.30
CA ARG A 10 32.76 32.31 -8.16
C ARG A 10 32.69 33.44 -7.13
N PHE A 11 32.38 33.14 -5.88
CA PHE A 11 32.67 34.01 -4.75
C PHE A 11 33.96 33.56 -4.05
N SER A 12 34.90 34.50 -3.96
CA SER A 12 36.22 34.38 -3.34
C SER A 12 36.17 34.58 -1.82
N ASN A 13 37.08 33.87 -1.15
CA ASN A 13 37.33 33.81 0.28
C ASN A 13 37.41 35.18 0.99
N VAL A 14 36.72 35.29 2.14
CA VAL A 14 37.11 36.17 3.24
C VAL A 14 37.05 35.35 4.53
N LEU A 15 38.23 35.02 5.08
CA LEU A 15 38.40 34.36 6.38
C LEU A 15 38.35 35.42 7.49
N ALA A 16 37.26 35.47 8.25
CA ALA A 16 37.21 36.16 9.53
C ALA A 16 37.35 35.13 10.66
N ARG A 17 38.48 35.17 11.36
CA ARG A 17 38.74 34.36 12.57
C ARG A 17 37.89 34.92 13.71
N CYS A 18 36.95 34.12 14.21
CA CYS A 18 36.24 34.39 15.46
C CYS A 18 36.65 33.33 16.48
N SER A 19 37.52 33.68 17.43
CA SER A 19 37.98 32.82 18.51
C SER A 19 37.02 32.92 19.70
N TYR A 20 36.09 31.99 19.81
CA TYR A 20 35.25 31.84 20.99
C TYR A 20 35.81 30.71 21.86
N ARG A 21 36.31 31.04 23.07
CA ARG A 21 36.67 30.06 24.11
C ARG A 21 35.50 29.99 25.10
N PRO A 22 34.83 28.84 25.27
CA PRO A 22 33.92 28.65 26.39
C PRO A 22 34.72 28.27 27.64
N THR A 23 34.61 29.08 28.69
CA THR A 23 35.08 28.76 30.04
C THR A 23 34.03 27.90 30.74
N PHE A 24 34.37 26.66 31.08
CA PHE A 24 33.56 25.81 31.95
C PHE A 24 33.94 26.04 33.43
N PRO A 25 32.97 26.28 34.34
CA PRO A 25 33.22 26.22 35.78
C PRO A 25 33.23 24.76 36.28
N PRO A 26 33.86 24.46 37.43
CA PRO A 26 34.07 23.09 37.89
C PRO A 26 32.79 22.47 38.45
N PHE A 27 32.65 21.17 38.19
CA PHE A 27 31.62 20.28 38.74
C PHE A 27 31.76 20.18 40.26
N THR A 28 30.70 20.51 40.99
CA THR A 28 30.49 20.01 42.35
C THR A 28 29.03 19.70 42.65
N SER A 29 28.89 18.66 43.46
CA SER A 29 27.74 18.24 44.26
C SER A 29 26.86 17.13 43.69
N LYS A 30 26.86 16.08 44.50
CA LYS A 30 26.12 14.82 44.41
C LYS A 30 24.66 15.08 44.81
N THR A 31 23.74 14.65 43.96
CA THR A 31 22.37 14.36 44.37
C THR A 31 21.97 13.03 43.75
N PHE A 32 21.98 11.98 44.56
CA PHE A 32 21.38 10.69 44.21
C PHE A 32 19.86 10.90 44.22
N LEU A 33 19.25 11.04 43.04
CA LEU A 33 17.82 10.82 42.89
C LEU A 33 17.60 9.31 42.73
N SER A 34 16.99 8.71 43.74
CA SER A 34 16.44 7.36 43.71
C SER A 34 15.40 7.27 42.58
N ALA A 35 15.73 6.57 41.50
CA ALA A 35 14.77 6.18 40.48
C ALA A 35 13.84 5.12 41.08
N GLN A 36 12.66 5.53 41.51
CA GLN A 36 11.57 4.60 41.80
C GLN A 36 11.15 3.93 40.49
N LEU A 37 11.50 2.65 40.37
CA LEU A 37 10.98 1.71 39.39
C LEU A 37 9.47 1.58 39.59
N PHE A 38 8.68 2.31 38.82
CA PHE A 38 7.27 1.96 38.62
C PHE A 38 7.21 0.73 37.71
N SER A 39 7.32 -0.45 38.33
CA SER A 39 6.90 -1.70 37.71
C SER A 39 5.37 -1.75 37.70
N SER A 40 4.74 -1.11 36.71
CA SER A 40 3.36 -1.40 36.35
C SER A 40 3.37 -2.39 35.19
N SER A 41 3.51 -3.67 35.52
CA SER A 41 3.12 -4.77 34.64
C SER A 41 1.60 -4.86 34.64
N ALA A 42 0.93 -3.88 34.05
CA ALA A 42 -0.42 -4.07 33.56
C ALA A 42 -0.27 -4.86 32.26
N THR A 43 -0.30 -6.19 32.37
CA THR A 43 -0.57 -7.05 31.21
C THR A 43 -1.97 -6.69 30.74
N ALA A 44 -2.06 -5.74 29.80
CA ALA A 44 -3.28 -5.46 29.07
C ALA A 44 -3.73 -6.80 28.49
N LYS A 45 -4.82 -7.33 29.05
CA LYS A 45 -5.46 -8.54 28.57
C LYS A 45 -5.83 -8.23 27.12
N MET A 46 -5.11 -8.81 26.15
CA MET A 46 -5.38 -8.55 24.73
C MET A 46 -6.87 -8.79 24.50
N SER A 47 -7.60 -7.74 24.14
CA SER A 47 -8.96 -7.91 23.66
C SER A 47 -8.86 -8.78 22.42
N SER A 48 -9.65 -9.85 22.35
CA SER A 48 -9.77 -10.62 21.13
C SER A 48 -10.09 -9.66 19.96
N PRO A 49 -9.47 -9.84 18.78
CA PRO A 49 -9.72 -8.97 17.63
C PRO A 49 -11.22 -8.91 17.32
N ASP A 50 -11.78 -7.71 17.15
CA ASP A 50 -13.16 -7.49 16.66
C ASP A 50 -13.11 -6.80 15.30
N ILE A 51 -12.38 -7.46 14.39
CA ILE A 51 -12.07 -6.91 13.07
C ILE A 51 -13.29 -7.03 12.16
N THR A 52 -13.70 -5.90 11.59
CA THR A 52 -14.61 -5.86 10.44
C THR A 52 -13.91 -5.19 9.26
N LEU A 53 -13.75 -5.93 8.17
CA LEU A 53 -13.19 -5.46 6.90
C LEU A 53 -14.30 -5.03 5.96
N TYR A 54 -14.31 -3.76 5.59
CA TYR A 54 -15.21 -3.17 4.60
C TYR A 54 -14.48 -3.08 3.26
N THR A 55 -14.84 -3.93 2.31
CA THR A 55 -14.03 -4.13 1.10
C THR A 55 -14.83 -4.47 -0.15
N ALA A 56 -14.16 -4.45 -1.29
CA ALA A 56 -14.68 -4.87 -2.59
C ALA A 56 -13.60 -5.66 -3.33
N GLN A 57 -13.99 -6.44 -4.34
CA GLN A 57 -13.08 -7.27 -5.13
C GLN A 57 -12.16 -6.44 -6.04
N THR A 58 -11.14 -5.83 -5.44
CA THR A 58 -10.23 -4.88 -6.08
C THR A 58 -8.80 -5.09 -5.60
N PRO A 59 -7.79 -4.63 -6.36
CA PRO A 59 -6.39 -4.69 -5.95
C PRO A 59 -6.10 -4.08 -4.57
N ASN A 60 -6.81 -3.01 -4.18
CA ASN A 60 -6.65 -2.40 -2.86
C ASN A 60 -7.38 -3.18 -1.75
N GLY A 61 -8.57 -3.71 -2.07
CA GLY A 61 -9.39 -4.45 -1.11
C GLY A 61 -8.74 -5.75 -0.65
N ILE A 62 -8.19 -6.53 -1.59
CA ILE A 62 -7.64 -7.85 -1.29
C ILE A 62 -6.34 -7.81 -0.48
N LYS A 63 -5.62 -6.67 -0.44
CA LYS A 63 -4.41 -6.52 0.40
C LYS A 63 -4.71 -6.86 1.85
N ILE A 64 -5.86 -6.40 2.35
CA ILE A 64 -6.21 -6.51 3.76
C ILE A 64 -6.67 -7.92 4.08
N SER A 65 -7.51 -8.54 3.25
CA SER A 65 -7.89 -9.93 3.44
C SER A 65 -6.69 -10.87 3.34
N ILE A 66 -5.75 -10.65 2.41
CA ILE A 66 -4.49 -11.41 2.34
C ILE A 66 -3.70 -11.28 3.65
N ALA A 67 -3.54 -10.07 4.18
CA ALA A 67 -2.82 -9.88 5.45
C ALA A 67 -3.54 -10.56 6.64
N LEU A 68 -4.86 -10.46 6.72
CA LEU A 68 -5.65 -11.13 7.77
C LEU A 68 -5.52 -12.66 7.68
N GLU A 69 -5.54 -13.22 6.48
CA GLU A 69 -5.38 -14.66 6.23
C GLU A 69 -3.95 -15.18 6.49
N GLU A 70 -2.92 -14.42 6.11
CA GLU A 70 -1.52 -14.76 6.43
C GLU A 70 -1.26 -14.71 7.95
N LEU A 71 -1.93 -13.81 8.68
CA LEU A 71 -1.86 -13.74 10.14
C LEU A 71 -2.77 -14.77 10.85
N GLY A 72 -3.72 -15.36 10.14
CA GLY A 72 -4.72 -16.27 10.71
C GLY A 72 -5.68 -15.57 11.68
N LEU A 73 -5.96 -14.28 11.45
CA LEU A 73 -6.87 -13.51 12.29
C LEU A 73 -8.33 -13.79 11.94
N PRO A 74 -9.23 -13.90 12.92
CA PRO A 74 -10.66 -13.93 12.66
C PRO A 74 -11.15 -12.52 12.31
N TYR A 75 -12.01 -12.40 11.29
CA TYR A 75 -12.59 -11.13 10.87
C TYR A 75 -13.96 -11.32 10.23
N LYS A 76 -14.78 -10.28 10.31
CA LYS A 76 -16.04 -10.14 9.57
C LYS A 76 -15.76 -9.39 8.27
N VAL A 77 -16.55 -9.67 7.23
CA VAL A 77 -16.43 -8.99 5.94
C VAL A 77 -17.74 -8.32 5.59
N GLU A 78 -17.70 -7.01 5.36
CA GLU A 78 -18.78 -6.23 4.79
C GLU A 78 -18.44 -5.92 3.32
N LYS A 79 -19.22 -6.47 2.39
CA LYS A 79 -19.01 -6.25 0.96
C LYS A 79 -19.62 -4.90 0.55
N ILE A 80 -18.77 -4.00 0.06
CA ILE A 80 -19.18 -2.68 -0.41
C ILE A 80 -19.42 -2.70 -1.92
N ASP A 81 -20.65 -2.40 -2.34
CA ASP A 81 -21.01 -2.26 -3.75
C ASP A 81 -20.66 -0.85 -4.25
N ILE A 82 -19.43 -0.71 -4.76
CA ILE A 82 -18.93 0.59 -5.22
C ILE A 82 -19.69 1.16 -6.42
N SER A 83 -20.38 0.31 -7.20
CA SER A 83 -21.21 0.73 -8.34
C SER A 83 -22.48 1.48 -7.90
N LYS A 84 -22.92 1.23 -6.66
CA LYS A 84 -24.07 1.89 -6.04
C LYS A 84 -23.67 3.08 -5.17
N ASN A 85 -22.39 3.46 -5.15
CA ASN A 85 -21.86 4.49 -4.27
C ASN A 85 -22.07 4.23 -2.76
N THR A 86 -22.15 2.96 -2.33
CA THR A 86 -22.30 2.62 -0.90
C THR A 86 -21.18 3.21 -0.03
N GLN A 87 -19.95 3.29 -0.58
CA GLN A 87 -18.81 3.95 0.06
C GLN A 87 -18.97 5.47 0.26
N LYS A 88 -20.05 6.07 -0.24
CA LYS A 88 -20.38 7.49 -0.08
C LYS A 88 -21.58 7.70 0.87
N GLU A 89 -22.18 6.63 1.39
CA GLU A 89 -23.26 6.73 2.37
C GLU A 89 -22.75 7.27 3.71
N PRO A 90 -23.56 8.02 4.47
CA PRO A 90 -23.12 8.68 5.71
C PRO A 90 -22.42 7.73 6.71
N TRP A 91 -22.98 6.53 6.92
CA TRP A 91 -22.42 5.54 7.84
C TRP A 91 -21.02 5.05 7.41
N PHE A 92 -20.75 4.96 6.11
CA PHE A 92 -19.43 4.56 5.63
C PHE A 92 -18.44 5.72 5.77
N LEU A 93 -18.91 6.95 5.53
CA LEU A 93 -18.09 8.16 5.68
C LEU A 93 -17.68 8.43 7.13
N GLU A 94 -18.46 7.97 8.12
CA GLU A 94 -18.06 7.96 9.53
C GLU A 94 -16.83 7.08 9.77
N ILE A 95 -16.68 5.99 9.02
CA ILE A 95 -15.53 5.07 9.11
C ILE A 95 -14.36 5.58 8.27
N ASN A 96 -14.64 5.98 7.02
CA ASN A 96 -13.66 6.50 6.09
C ASN A 96 -14.17 7.78 5.41
N PRO A 97 -13.71 8.96 5.82
CA PRO A 97 -14.17 10.23 5.25
C PRO A 97 -13.77 10.43 3.77
N ASN A 98 -12.76 9.70 3.26
CA ASN A 98 -12.41 9.69 1.84
C ASN A 98 -13.48 8.97 0.98
N GLY A 99 -14.30 8.12 1.61
CA GLY A 99 -15.34 7.34 0.95
C GLY A 99 -14.76 6.42 -0.13
N ARG A 100 -13.76 5.62 0.26
CA ARG A 100 -13.07 4.63 -0.57
C ARG A 100 -12.86 3.33 0.21
N ILE A 101 -12.82 2.20 -0.48
CA ILE A 101 -12.38 0.93 0.11
C ILE A 101 -10.86 0.74 -0.06
N PRO A 102 -10.21 -0.11 0.75
CA PRO A 102 -10.74 -0.75 1.95
C PRO A 102 -10.86 0.22 3.14
N ALA A 103 -11.73 -0.13 4.08
CA ALA A 103 -11.75 0.40 5.44
C ALA A 103 -11.81 -0.76 6.44
N LEU A 104 -11.38 -0.52 7.67
CA LEU A 104 -11.37 -1.52 8.73
C LEU A 104 -11.79 -0.89 10.06
N THR A 105 -12.57 -1.60 10.84
CA THR A 105 -12.82 -1.26 12.25
C THR A 105 -12.37 -2.39 13.15
N ASP A 106 -11.92 -2.03 14.34
CA ASP A 106 -11.47 -2.96 15.37
C ASP A 106 -11.67 -2.34 16.76
N THR A 107 -11.42 -3.11 17.81
CA THR A 107 -11.25 -2.63 19.18
C THR A 107 -9.77 -2.36 19.44
N PHE A 108 -9.41 -1.10 19.69
CA PHE A 108 -8.03 -0.70 19.97
C PHE A 108 -7.59 -1.12 21.38
N THR A 109 -6.30 -0.96 21.68
CA THR A 109 -5.69 -1.41 22.95
C THR A 109 -6.25 -0.74 24.20
N ASP A 110 -6.95 0.40 24.04
CA ASP A 110 -7.64 1.10 25.12
C ASP A 110 -9.11 0.64 25.29
N GLY A 111 -9.54 -0.36 24.52
CA GLY A 111 -10.89 -0.92 24.53
C GLY A 111 -11.91 -0.12 23.71
N GLN A 112 -11.50 0.94 23.02
CA GLN A 112 -12.39 1.76 22.19
C GLN A 112 -12.37 1.32 20.73
N LYS A 113 -13.48 1.56 20.01
CA LYS A 113 -13.53 1.28 18.57
C LYS A 113 -12.62 2.23 17.81
N ILE A 114 -11.78 1.69 16.93
CA ILE A 114 -10.96 2.47 15.98
C ILE A 114 -11.51 2.34 14.56
N HIS A 115 -11.34 3.40 13.77
CA HIS A 115 -11.68 3.43 12.34
C HIS A 115 -10.40 3.65 11.54
N LEU A 116 -10.17 2.80 10.56
CA LEU A 116 -8.94 2.78 9.77
C LEU A 116 -9.30 2.83 8.30
N PHE A 117 -8.60 3.69 7.57
CA PHE A 117 -8.67 3.80 6.12
C PHE A 117 -7.25 3.96 5.55
N GLU A 118 -7.13 3.91 4.22
CA GLU A 118 -5.88 3.71 3.49
C GLU A 118 -5.28 2.32 3.70
N SER A 119 -5.21 1.54 2.61
CA SER A 119 -4.74 0.15 2.69
C SER A 119 -3.33 -0.01 3.28
N GLY A 120 -2.43 0.94 3.04
CA GLY A 120 -1.09 0.92 3.65
C GLY A 120 -1.12 1.17 5.16
N GLY A 121 -1.96 2.11 5.61
CA GLY A 121 -2.15 2.39 7.04
C GLY A 121 -2.79 1.22 7.77
N ILE A 122 -3.79 0.56 7.16
CA ILE A 122 -4.41 -0.65 7.71
C ILE A 122 -3.38 -1.79 7.82
N LEU A 123 -2.53 -2.01 6.80
CA LEU A 123 -1.48 -3.02 6.85
C LEU A 123 -0.48 -2.78 8.00
N LEU A 124 -0.06 -1.53 8.19
CA LEU A 124 0.81 -1.16 9.31
C LEU A 124 0.15 -1.38 10.66
N TYR A 125 -1.14 -1.02 10.78
CA TYR A 125 -1.91 -1.28 11.99
C TYR A 125 -1.97 -2.79 12.32
N LEU A 126 -2.30 -3.63 11.33
CA LEU A 126 -2.37 -5.08 11.54
C LEU A 126 -1.01 -5.66 11.96
N ALA A 127 0.08 -5.19 11.34
CA ALA A 127 1.42 -5.60 11.73
C ALA A 127 1.76 -5.20 13.17
N GLU A 128 1.55 -3.93 13.54
CA GLU A 128 1.86 -3.46 14.89
C GLU A 128 0.99 -4.11 15.97
N GLN A 129 -0.31 -4.30 15.70
CA GLN A 129 -1.24 -4.84 16.68
C GLN A 129 -1.18 -6.36 16.80
N TYR A 130 -0.99 -7.08 15.70
CA TYR A 130 -1.22 -8.53 15.67
C TYR A 130 -0.04 -9.37 15.18
N ASP A 131 0.91 -8.81 14.45
CA ASP A 131 2.05 -9.56 13.90
C ASP A 131 3.22 -9.68 14.90
N LYS A 132 2.99 -10.31 16.05
CA LYS A 132 4.00 -10.39 17.14
C LYS A 132 5.22 -11.23 16.79
N ASP A 133 5.06 -12.18 15.87
CA ASP A 133 6.11 -13.08 15.41
C ASP A 133 6.76 -12.64 14.10
N TYR A 134 6.40 -11.45 13.58
CA TYR A 134 6.93 -10.91 12.34
C TYR A 134 6.74 -11.87 11.14
N LYS A 135 5.53 -12.42 10.99
CA LYS A 135 5.14 -13.32 9.88
C LYS A 135 4.97 -12.57 8.56
N ILE A 136 4.59 -11.30 8.60
CA ILE A 136 4.39 -10.45 7.43
C ILE A 136 5.07 -9.08 7.56
N SER A 137 5.99 -8.94 8.52
CA SER A 137 6.64 -7.68 8.84
C SER A 137 8.02 -7.92 9.46
N PHE A 138 8.68 -6.86 9.92
CA PHE A 138 10.00 -6.94 10.56
C PHE A 138 10.01 -6.15 11.87
N PRO A 139 10.93 -6.42 12.80
CA PRO A 139 11.03 -5.65 14.03
C PRO A 139 11.30 -4.16 13.75
N ARG A 140 10.53 -3.28 14.40
CA ARG A 140 10.66 -1.83 14.22
C ARG A 140 12.08 -1.36 14.50
N GLY A 141 12.63 -0.52 13.62
CA GLY A 141 13.99 0.01 13.74
C GLY A 141 15.08 -0.86 13.11
N THR A 142 14.74 -2.07 12.62
CA THR A 142 15.64 -2.87 11.78
C THR A 142 15.75 -2.28 10.38
N ARG A 143 16.80 -2.68 9.64
CA ARG A 143 17.00 -2.26 8.25
C ARG A 143 15.82 -2.70 7.38
N GLU A 144 15.40 -3.94 7.55
CA GLU A 144 14.34 -4.60 6.81
C GLU A 144 13.00 -3.89 7.04
N TRP A 145 12.73 -3.41 8.27
CA TRP A 145 11.53 -2.62 8.54
C TRP A 145 11.51 -1.31 7.75
N TYR A 146 12.63 -0.59 7.65
CA TYR A 146 12.70 0.64 6.84
C TYR A 146 12.59 0.34 5.35
N GLU A 147 13.23 -0.72 4.87
CA GLU A 147 13.15 -1.14 3.47
C GLU A 147 11.74 -1.57 3.09
N MET A 148 11.07 -2.38 3.93
CA MET A 148 9.66 -2.78 3.74
C MET A 148 8.76 -1.55 3.62
N ASN A 149 8.93 -0.56 4.49
CA ASN A 149 8.16 0.68 4.41
C ASN A 149 8.44 1.47 3.14
N ASN A 150 9.69 1.56 2.68
CA ASN A 150 10.01 2.21 1.41
C ASN A 150 9.22 1.60 0.24
N TRP A 151 9.16 0.26 0.18
CA TRP A 151 8.38 -0.44 -0.83
C TRP A 151 6.87 -0.29 -0.64
N LEU A 152 6.38 -0.32 0.60
CA LEU A 152 4.97 -0.03 0.89
C LEU A 152 4.58 1.36 0.37
N PHE A 153 5.34 2.40 0.71
CA PHE A 153 5.07 3.75 0.22
C PHE A 153 5.29 3.89 -1.30
N PHE A 154 6.23 3.16 -1.89
CA PHE A 154 6.38 3.07 -3.36
C PHE A 154 5.13 2.49 -4.02
N GLN A 155 4.48 1.51 -3.38
CA GLN A 155 3.20 0.98 -3.83
C GLN A 155 2.10 2.03 -3.76
N ASN A 156 1.94 2.65 -2.58
CA ASN A 156 0.87 3.59 -2.28
C ASN A 156 0.96 4.90 -3.09
N ALA A 157 2.17 5.39 -3.37
CA ALA A 157 2.41 6.64 -4.07
C ALA A 157 2.79 6.48 -5.56
N GLY A 158 3.18 5.27 -5.97
CA GLY A 158 3.63 4.96 -7.33
C GLY A 158 2.74 3.95 -8.01
N VAL A 159 2.97 2.65 -7.73
CA VAL A 159 2.37 1.54 -8.47
C VAL A 159 0.85 1.63 -8.53
N GLY A 160 0.19 1.74 -7.38
CA GLY A 160 -1.27 1.78 -7.30
C GLY A 160 -1.86 2.98 -8.06
N PRO A 161 -1.49 4.22 -7.71
CA PRO A 161 -2.03 5.40 -8.39
C PRO A 161 -1.76 5.42 -9.90
N MET A 162 -0.53 5.11 -10.34
CA MET A 162 -0.18 5.19 -11.77
C MET A 162 -0.89 4.11 -12.59
N GLN A 163 -0.95 2.88 -12.09
CA GLN A 163 -1.71 1.81 -12.74
C GLN A 163 -3.22 2.06 -12.71
N GLY A 164 -3.74 2.70 -11.66
CA GLY A 164 -5.13 3.16 -11.61
C GLY A 164 -5.47 4.14 -12.73
N GLN A 165 -4.56 5.09 -13.02
CA GLN A 165 -4.72 5.98 -14.17
C GLN A 165 -4.62 5.23 -15.50
N ALA A 166 -3.68 4.29 -15.63
CA ALA A 166 -3.58 3.45 -16.83
C ALA A 166 -4.89 2.69 -17.08
N ASN A 167 -5.45 2.05 -16.06
CA ASN A 167 -6.75 1.37 -16.13
C ASN A 167 -7.85 2.33 -16.62
N HIS A 168 -7.91 3.55 -16.08
CA HIS A 168 -8.90 4.54 -16.48
C HIS A 168 -8.79 4.90 -17.96
N PHE A 169 -7.62 5.31 -18.43
CA PHE A 169 -7.43 5.72 -19.83
C PHE A 169 -7.56 4.57 -20.82
N VAL A 170 -7.17 3.34 -20.44
CA VAL A 170 -7.25 2.17 -21.32
C VAL A 170 -8.66 1.60 -21.40
N ARG A 171 -9.45 1.64 -20.31
CA ARG A 171 -10.69 0.86 -20.19
C ARG A 171 -11.95 1.70 -20.01
N TYR A 172 -11.86 2.85 -19.35
CA TYR A 172 -13.04 3.53 -18.81
C TYR A 172 -13.27 4.93 -19.35
N ALA A 173 -12.24 5.61 -19.85
CA ALA A 173 -12.37 6.95 -20.42
C ALA A 173 -13.45 6.99 -21.51
N SER A 174 -14.25 8.06 -21.52
CA SER A 174 -15.30 8.28 -22.52
C SER A 174 -14.71 8.40 -23.92
N GLU A 175 -13.57 9.07 -24.03
CA GLU A 175 -12.83 9.36 -25.25
C GLU A 175 -11.49 8.61 -25.26
N HIS A 176 -11.02 8.26 -26.46
CA HIS A 176 -9.70 7.69 -26.64
C HIS A 176 -8.64 8.80 -26.61
N VAL A 177 -7.80 8.82 -25.58
CA VAL A 177 -6.76 9.85 -25.36
C VAL A 177 -5.36 9.22 -25.44
N PRO A 178 -4.73 9.16 -26.64
CA PRO A 178 -3.45 8.47 -26.83
C PRO A 178 -2.35 8.92 -25.88
N TYR A 179 -2.26 10.23 -25.61
CA TYR A 179 -1.26 10.76 -24.68
C TYR A 179 -1.43 10.25 -23.25
N GLY A 180 -2.68 10.21 -22.75
CA GLY A 180 -3.00 9.71 -21.41
C GLY A 180 -2.69 8.22 -21.29
N ILE A 181 -3.13 7.42 -22.27
CA ILE A 181 -2.83 5.99 -22.35
C ILE A 181 -1.31 5.78 -22.32
N ASN A 182 -0.58 6.37 -23.27
CA ASN A 182 0.87 6.17 -23.38
C ASN A 182 1.62 6.61 -22.11
N ARG A 183 1.23 7.74 -21.52
CA ARG A 183 1.87 8.24 -20.29
C ARG A 183 1.74 7.26 -19.14
N TYR A 184 0.54 6.80 -18.83
CA TYR A 184 0.30 5.98 -17.64
C TYR A 184 0.63 4.51 -17.84
N VAL A 185 0.48 3.97 -19.05
CA VAL A 185 0.98 2.62 -19.40
C VAL A 185 2.50 2.58 -19.28
N ASN A 186 3.21 3.55 -19.86
CA ASN A 186 4.68 3.57 -19.79
C ASN A 186 5.20 3.81 -18.37
N GLU A 187 4.53 4.64 -17.57
CA GLU A 187 4.91 4.80 -16.16
C GLU A 187 4.66 3.52 -15.35
N THR A 188 3.55 2.82 -15.60
CA THR A 188 3.29 1.52 -14.97
C THR A 188 4.36 0.50 -15.35
N ARG A 189 4.73 0.42 -16.63
CA ARG A 189 5.85 -0.42 -17.12
C ARG A 189 7.17 -0.06 -16.44
N ARG A 190 7.49 1.22 -16.30
CA ARG A 190 8.70 1.69 -15.62
C ARG A 190 8.73 1.23 -14.17
N LEU A 191 7.62 1.37 -13.44
CA LEU A 191 7.50 0.94 -12.05
C LEU A 191 7.62 -0.58 -11.91
N TYR A 192 7.07 -1.36 -12.85
CA TYR A 192 7.25 -2.81 -12.90
C TYR A 192 8.70 -3.19 -13.17
N GLY A 193 9.40 -2.44 -14.03
CA GLY A 193 10.84 -2.63 -14.25
C GLY A 193 11.67 -2.39 -12.98
N VAL A 194 11.25 -1.48 -12.10
CA VAL A 194 11.89 -1.29 -10.78
C VAL A 194 11.68 -2.50 -9.88
N LEU A 195 10.45 -3.05 -9.83
CA LEU A 195 10.14 -4.24 -9.05
C LEU A 195 10.88 -5.48 -9.58
N ASP A 196 10.87 -5.68 -10.90
CA ASP A 196 11.55 -6.79 -11.56
C ASP A 196 13.06 -6.78 -11.28
N LYS A 197 13.69 -5.61 -11.41
CA LYS A 197 15.10 -5.44 -11.05
C LYS A 197 15.35 -5.76 -9.57
N ARG A 198 14.49 -5.28 -8.67
CA ARG A 198 14.63 -5.56 -7.23
C ARG A 198 14.53 -7.07 -6.96
N LEU A 199 13.57 -7.75 -7.59
CA LEU A 199 13.33 -9.18 -7.40
C LEU A 199 14.43 -10.05 -8.03
N ARG A 200 15.04 -9.60 -9.12
CA ARG A 200 16.25 -10.23 -9.67
C ARG A 200 17.42 -10.25 -8.67
N GLU A 201 17.55 -9.18 -7.88
CA GLU A 201 18.60 -9.01 -6.87
C GLU A 201 18.21 -9.65 -5.51
N SER A 202 16.98 -10.16 -5.39
CA SER A 202 16.48 -10.79 -4.17
C SER A 202 16.91 -12.24 -4.07
N ALA A 203 17.64 -12.59 -3.01
CA ALA A 203 18.05 -13.96 -2.74
C ALA A 203 16.88 -14.85 -2.26
N SER A 204 15.91 -14.26 -1.56
CA SER A 204 14.73 -14.96 -1.02
C SER A 204 13.58 -15.05 -2.01
N GLY A 205 13.58 -14.20 -3.03
CA GLY A 205 12.47 -14.07 -3.95
C GLY A 205 11.29 -13.27 -3.39
N PHE A 206 11.48 -12.52 -2.30
CA PHE A 206 10.55 -11.49 -1.79
C PHE A 206 11.13 -10.09 -2.01
N LEU A 207 10.30 -9.04 -1.91
CA LEU A 207 10.78 -7.67 -2.09
C LEU A 207 11.79 -7.26 -1.00
N VAL A 208 11.61 -7.73 0.23
CA VAL A 208 12.45 -7.42 1.40
C VAL A 208 12.64 -8.66 2.26
N GLY A 209 13.83 -8.81 2.85
CA GLY A 209 14.14 -9.87 3.79
C GLY A 209 14.01 -11.27 3.18
N ASP A 210 13.60 -12.23 4.00
CA ASP A 210 13.58 -13.66 3.72
C ASP A 210 12.18 -14.29 3.65
N HIS A 211 11.13 -13.51 3.88
CA HIS A 211 9.74 -13.96 3.88
C HIS A 211 8.81 -12.89 3.31
N ILE A 212 7.53 -13.24 3.11
CA ILE A 212 6.50 -12.30 2.63
C ILE A 212 6.37 -11.14 3.60
N SER A 213 6.23 -9.92 3.10
CA SER A 213 6.06 -8.74 3.94
C SER A 213 4.90 -7.86 3.50
N LEU A 214 4.62 -6.79 4.25
CA LEU A 214 3.66 -5.75 3.83
C LEU A 214 4.02 -5.17 2.44
N ALA A 215 5.31 -5.13 2.10
CA ALA A 215 5.75 -4.74 0.77
C ALA A 215 5.16 -5.69 -0.28
N ASP A 216 5.27 -7.00 -0.09
CA ASP A 216 4.78 -7.98 -1.04
C ASP A 216 3.24 -7.98 -1.16
N ILE A 217 2.56 -8.02 -0.01
CA ILE A 217 1.10 -8.04 0.09
C ILE A 217 0.48 -6.80 -0.59
N SER A 218 1.09 -5.62 -0.40
CA SER A 218 0.58 -4.38 -0.99
C SER A 218 0.68 -4.36 -2.52
N HIS A 219 1.63 -5.08 -3.13
CA HIS A 219 1.83 -5.07 -4.58
C HIS A 219 1.04 -6.15 -5.31
N TRP A 220 0.84 -7.33 -4.69
CA TRP A 220 0.41 -8.53 -5.39
C TRP A 220 -0.89 -8.33 -6.21
N GLY A 221 -1.92 -7.73 -5.59
CA GLY A 221 -3.20 -7.48 -6.25
C GLY A 221 -3.12 -6.52 -7.45
N TRP A 222 -2.12 -5.64 -7.47
CA TRP A 222 -1.88 -4.73 -8.61
C TRP A 222 -1.11 -5.43 -9.73
N VAL A 223 -0.14 -6.27 -9.39
CA VAL A 223 0.65 -7.03 -10.37
C VAL A 223 -0.19 -8.11 -11.06
N THR A 224 -1.05 -8.82 -10.34
CA THR A 224 -1.97 -9.81 -10.96
C THR A 224 -2.95 -9.17 -11.95
N CYS A 225 -3.17 -7.85 -11.93
CA CYS A 225 -4.03 -7.14 -12.87
C CYS A 225 -3.25 -6.33 -13.93
N ALA A 226 -1.97 -6.65 -14.17
CA ALA A 226 -1.13 -6.02 -15.20
C ALA A 226 -1.79 -5.92 -16.58
N GLY A 227 -2.34 -7.03 -17.10
CA GLY A 227 -2.98 -7.04 -18.42
C GLY A 227 -4.20 -6.12 -18.52
N TRP A 228 -4.84 -5.83 -17.38
CA TRP A 228 -5.96 -4.89 -17.34
C TRP A 228 -5.53 -3.45 -17.64
N SER A 229 -4.32 -3.08 -17.21
CA SER A 229 -3.71 -1.77 -17.45
C SER A 229 -3.02 -1.65 -18.80
N GLY A 230 -3.03 -2.72 -19.62
CA GLY A 230 -2.32 -2.76 -20.90
C GLY A 230 -0.82 -3.04 -20.78
N VAL A 231 -0.37 -3.52 -19.63
CA VAL A 231 1.01 -3.96 -19.42
C VAL A 231 1.11 -5.48 -19.58
N ASP A 232 2.06 -5.93 -20.39
CA ASP A 232 2.40 -7.34 -20.50
C ASP A 232 3.34 -7.75 -19.37
N ILE A 233 2.93 -8.71 -18.55
CA ILE A 233 3.71 -9.21 -17.42
C ILE A 233 4.90 -10.06 -17.88
N ASP A 234 4.86 -10.61 -19.10
CA ASP A 234 5.94 -11.44 -19.64
C ASP A 234 7.21 -10.63 -19.95
N GLU A 235 7.12 -9.30 -19.99
CA GLU A 235 8.28 -8.40 -20.05
C GLU A 235 9.10 -8.37 -18.75
N PHE A 236 8.53 -8.87 -17.63
CA PHE A 236 9.08 -8.78 -16.29
C PHE A 236 9.18 -10.17 -15.64
N PRO A 237 10.14 -11.02 -16.07
CA PRO A 237 10.17 -12.43 -15.70
C PRO A 237 10.36 -12.67 -14.19
N HIS A 238 11.11 -11.82 -13.48
CA HIS A 238 11.31 -11.96 -12.04
C HIS A 238 10.07 -11.51 -11.27
N LEU A 239 9.39 -10.47 -11.75
CA LEU A 239 8.12 -10.02 -11.19
C LEU A 239 7.01 -11.07 -11.39
N LYS A 240 6.93 -11.68 -12.58
CA LYS A 240 6.01 -12.77 -12.87
C LYS A 240 6.24 -13.97 -11.94
N ALA A 241 7.49 -14.43 -11.83
CA ALA A 241 7.84 -15.55 -10.95
C ALA A 241 7.54 -15.25 -9.47
N TRP A 242 7.70 -13.99 -9.04
CA TRP A 242 7.31 -13.55 -7.70
C TRP A 242 5.78 -13.60 -7.49
N GLU A 243 4.99 -13.14 -8.46
CA GLU A 243 3.52 -13.16 -8.38
C GLU A 243 3.00 -14.60 -8.28
N GLU A 244 3.54 -15.50 -9.10
CA GLU A 244 3.22 -16.93 -9.08
C GLU A 244 3.65 -17.61 -7.77
N ARG A 245 4.83 -17.25 -7.22
CA ARG A 245 5.30 -17.72 -5.91
C ARG A 245 4.35 -17.33 -4.79
N LEU A 246 3.92 -16.06 -4.76
CA LEU A 246 3.00 -15.59 -3.72
C LEU A 246 1.63 -16.26 -3.83
N LEU A 247 1.14 -16.52 -5.03
CA LEU A 247 -0.11 -17.25 -5.24
C LEU A 247 -0.11 -18.67 -4.65
N GLN A 248 1.07 -19.31 -4.53
CA GLN A 248 1.16 -20.64 -3.89
C GLN A 248 0.97 -20.60 -2.37
N ARG A 249 0.95 -19.41 -1.76
CA ARG A 249 0.75 -19.28 -0.31
C ARG A 249 -0.73 -19.39 0.03
N GLU A 250 -1.04 -20.18 1.04
CA GLU A 250 -2.42 -20.42 1.45
C GLU A 250 -3.13 -19.12 1.90
N GLY A 251 -2.42 -18.23 2.61
CA GLY A 251 -2.96 -16.94 3.04
C GLY A 251 -3.30 -16.02 1.86
N VAL A 252 -2.42 -15.95 0.87
CA VAL A 252 -2.68 -15.22 -0.39
C VAL A 252 -3.86 -15.83 -1.15
N GLU A 253 -3.88 -17.16 -1.29
CA GLU A 253 -4.94 -17.87 -2.02
C GLU A 253 -6.31 -17.68 -1.37
N ARG A 254 -6.43 -17.85 -0.06
CA ARG A 254 -7.70 -17.60 0.63
C ARG A 254 -8.07 -16.12 0.59
N GLY A 255 -7.10 -15.24 0.87
CA GLY A 255 -7.33 -13.80 1.00
C GLY A 255 -7.74 -13.13 -0.31
N ARG A 256 -7.21 -13.57 -1.46
CA ARG A 256 -7.60 -12.99 -2.75
C ARG A 256 -9.08 -13.22 -3.07
N HIS A 257 -9.70 -14.29 -2.54
CA HIS A 257 -11.10 -14.63 -2.77
C HIS A 257 -12.10 -13.88 -1.87
N VAL A 258 -11.66 -12.84 -1.16
CA VAL A 258 -12.50 -12.02 -0.29
C VAL A 258 -12.66 -10.62 -0.89
N PRO A 259 -13.89 -10.07 -0.98
CA PRO A 259 -15.16 -10.60 -0.46
C PRO A 259 -15.87 -11.57 -1.43
N SER A 260 -15.27 -11.85 -2.58
CA SER A 260 -15.84 -12.73 -3.61
C SER A 260 -14.73 -13.38 -4.44
N PRO A 261 -15.01 -14.41 -5.25
CA PRO A 261 -13.95 -15.06 -6.01
C PRO A 261 -13.14 -14.08 -6.88
N HIS A 262 -11.80 -14.16 -6.80
CA HIS A 262 -10.89 -13.40 -7.65
C HIS A 262 -10.68 -14.11 -8.99
N THR A 263 -11.20 -13.51 -10.07
CA THR A 263 -11.23 -14.13 -11.41
C THR A 263 -10.60 -13.23 -12.50
N ILE A 264 -9.69 -12.32 -12.13
CA ILE A 264 -9.16 -11.31 -13.06
C ILE A 264 -8.37 -11.93 -14.22
N LYS A 265 -7.62 -13.02 -13.96
CA LYS A 265 -6.80 -13.68 -14.98
C LYS A 265 -7.66 -14.43 -16.00
N GLU A 266 -8.73 -15.07 -15.54
CA GLU A 266 -9.73 -15.70 -16.40
C GLU A 266 -10.46 -14.64 -17.23
N MET A 267 -10.89 -13.56 -16.58
CA MET A 267 -11.60 -12.46 -17.24
C MET A 267 -10.74 -11.75 -18.29
N ILE A 268 -9.43 -11.58 -18.07
CA ILE A 268 -8.53 -10.97 -19.07
C ILE A 268 -8.38 -11.87 -20.32
N LYS A 269 -8.43 -13.19 -20.15
CA LYS A 269 -8.32 -14.14 -21.28
C LYS A 269 -9.62 -14.22 -22.10
N ASP A 270 -10.76 -13.98 -21.46
CA ASP A 270 -12.07 -13.95 -22.10
C ASP A 270 -12.41 -12.52 -22.59
N LYS A 271 -12.32 -12.31 -23.90
CA LYS A 271 -12.58 -11.00 -24.52
C LYS A 271 -14.00 -10.48 -24.24
N GLU A 272 -15.01 -11.35 -24.30
CA GLU A 272 -16.40 -10.95 -24.10
C GLU A 272 -16.64 -10.57 -22.63
N ALA A 273 -16.09 -11.34 -21.70
CA ALA A 273 -16.16 -11.03 -20.27
C ALA A 273 -15.43 -9.73 -19.93
N ALA A 274 -14.23 -9.51 -20.49
CA ALA A 274 -13.48 -8.28 -20.34
C ALA A 274 -14.26 -7.07 -20.87
N GLU A 275 -14.83 -7.16 -22.08
CA GLU A 275 -15.61 -6.08 -22.70
C GLU A 275 -16.90 -5.78 -21.92
N LYS A 276 -17.58 -6.81 -21.40
CA LYS A 276 -18.74 -6.63 -20.54
C LYS A 276 -18.37 -5.89 -19.25
N SER A 277 -17.34 -6.37 -18.55
CA SER A 277 -16.86 -5.74 -17.30
C SER A 277 -16.40 -4.30 -17.51
N MET A 278 -15.73 -4.02 -18.64
CA MET A 278 -15.35 -2.68 -19.05
C MET A 278 -16.56 -1.75 -19.22
N ARG A 279 -17.61 -2.19 -19.92
CA ARG A 279 -18.82 -1.38 -20.15
C ARG A 279 -19.52 -1.04 -18.85
N GLU A 280 -19.81 -2.06 -18.03
CA GLU A 280 -20.44 -1.89 -16.73
C GLU A 280 -19.61 -0.95 -15.85
N THR A 281 -18.27 -1.11 -15.86
CA THR A 281 -17.37 -0.27 -15.06
C THR A 281 -17.32 1.17 -15.55
N LYS A 282 -17.27 1.38 -16.87
CA LYS A 282 -17.27 2.70 -17.49
C LYS A 282 -18.51 3.51 -17.12
N GLU A 283 -19.69 2.90 -17.16
CA GLU A 283 -20.95 3.57 -16.84
C GLU A 283 -20.96 4.14 -15.42
N TRP A 284 -20.64 3.33 -14.41
CA TRP A 284 -20.67 3.80 -13.03
C TRP A 284 -19.50 4.76 -12.71
N VAL A 285 -18.32 4.57 -13.32
CA VAL A 285 -17.19 5.50 -13.15
C VAL A 285 -17.55 6.89 -13.67
N LEU A 286 -18.13 6.98 -14.88
CA LEU A 286 -18.53 8.27 -15.47
C LEU A 286 -19.65 8.92 -14.66
N LYS A 287 -20.63 8.14 -14.19
CA LYS A 287 -21.68 8.63 -13.29
C LYS A 287 -21.09 9.18 -11.99
N GLY A 288 -20.16 8.44 -11.36
CA GLY A 288 -19.48 8.88 -10.15
C GLY A 288 -18.71 10.19 -10.33
N MET A 289 -18.01 10.36 -11.47
CA MET A 289 -17.32 11.61 -11.80
C MET A 289 -18.29 12.79 -11.95
N GLN A 290 -19.46 12.57 -12.58
CA GLN A 290 -20.49 13.59 -12.72
C GLN A 290 -21.10 13.98 -11.37
N ASP A 291 -21.32 13.00 -10.49
CA ASP A 291 -21.90 13.23 -9.16
C ASP A 291 -20.91 13.96 -8.24
N ASP A 292 -19.61 13.66 -8.33
CA ASP A 292 -18.58 14.36 -7.57
C ASP A 292 -18.37 15.80 -8.08
N ALA A 293 -18.53 16.07 -9.37
CA ALA A 293 -18.42 17.42 -9.93
C ALA A 293 -19.55 18.37 -9.51
N LYS A 294 -20.65 17.86 -8.94
CA LYS A 294 -21.80 18.65 -8.47
C LYS A 294 -21.71 19.06 -7.00
N LYS A 295 -20.74 18.51 -6.25
CA LYS A 295 -20.53 18.79 -4.82
C LYS A 295 -19.55 19.95 -4.66
#